data_AF-A0AAN8W839-F1
#
_entry.id   AF-A0AAN8W839-F1
#
_cell.length_a   1.000
_cell.length_b   1.000
_cell.length_c   1.000
_cell.angle_alpha   90.00
_cell.angle_beta   90.00
_cell.angle_gamma   90.00
#
_symmetry.space_group_name_H-M   'P 1'
#
loop_
_entity.id
_entity.type
_entity.pdbx_description
1 polymer ?
#
loop_
_entity_poly.entity_id
_entity_poly.type
_entity_poly.pdbx_seq_one_letter_code
_entity_poly.pdbx_strand_id
1 'polypeptide(L)'
;MAKEGPNWEGLLKWSLSHSDGTSPPRNLSEEDRKWFMEAMQAQTLDVVRRMKEITLVMQTPKEVLDAQGVTSADIEELLDELQEHVESIDMANDLHSIGGLVPLIGHLKNPEAGIRAKAADVVSTIVQNNPRSQQLVMEANGFEPLLSNFTSDPDMTARTKALGAISSLIRHNKLGIAAFRLANGYSALRDALTSDNVRFQRKALNLIHYLLHENNADFNVVSDLGFPHIMTHLASSDDADVREAALRGLLELSRDKASATSSSEDDEKLKRVLQERINDISSMSVDDLSAAREERQLVDSLWTACYNEPSSLRAKGLLVLPGEDDPAPAPDVAGKFFEPPLRAWAANRGADASTAEKKAAPLLLGPPSQSGSNTSTDANGQ
;
A
#
# COMPACT_ATOMS: atom_id res chain seq x y z
N MET A 1 40.20 -14.48 4.70
CA MET A 1 40.92 -13.18 4.68
C MET A 1 39.95 -12.15 4.11
N ALA A 2 39.23 -11.46 4.99
CA ALA A 2 38.34 -10.36 4.62
C ALA A 2 39.12 -9.05 4.82
N LYS A 3 39.57 -8.42 3.74
CA LYS A 3 40.13 -7.05 3.71
C LYS A 3 40.26 -6.60 2.27
N GLU A 4 39.12 -6.27 1.66
CA GLU A 4 39.03 -5.25 0.61
C GLU A 4 37.52 -5.01 0.42
N GLY A 5 37.00 -4.04 1.17
CA GLY A 5 35.67 -3.50 0.88
C GLY A 5 35.66 -2.84 -0.50
N PRO A 6 34.48 -2.47 -1.03
CA PRO A 6 34.36 -1.98 -2.39
C PRO A 6 35.23 -0.72 -2.58
N ASN A 7 35.97 -0.65 -3.68
CA ASN A 7 36.77 0.52 -4.03
C ASN A 7 35.86 1.64 -4.60
N TRP A 8 34.99 2.16 -3.74
CA TRP A 8 34.06 3.26 -4.04
C TRP A 8 34.78 4.51 -4.51
N GLU A 9 35.97 4.75 -3.98
CA GLU A 9 36.84 5.84 -4.40
C GLU A 9 37.30 5.64 -5.85
N GLY A 10 37.59 4.40 -6.26
CA GLY A 10 37.90 4.04 -7.65
C GLY A 10 36.71 4.23 -8.59
N LEU A 11 35.52 3.76 -8.21
CA LEU A 11 34.30 3.91 -9.03
C LEU A 11 33.89 5.38 -9.17
N LEU A 12 33.98 6.16 -8.08
CA LEU A 12 33.70 7.59 -8.08
C LEU A 12 34.72 8.36 -8.93
N LYS A 13 36.02 8.09 -8.77
CA LYS A 13 37.08 8.69 -9.61
C LYS A 13 36.91 8.36 -11.08
N TRP A 14 36.52 7.13 -11.40
CA TRP A 14 36.21 6.71 -12.76
C TRP A 14 34.96 7.41 -13.31
N SER A 15 33.88 7.53 -12.53
CA SER A 15 32.67 8.26 -12.96
C SER A 15 32.94 9.74 -13.18
N LEU A 16 33.76 10.37 -12.33
CA LEU A 16 34.18 11.75 -12.45
C LEU A 16 35.06 11.97 -13.69
N SER A 17 35.97 11.03 -14.00
CA SER A 17 36.84 11.15 -15.19
C SER A 17 36.08 10.97 -16.52
N HIS A 18 34.90 10.35 -16.48
CA HIS A 18 34.04 10.16 -17.64
C HIS A 18 32.91 11.20 -17.76
N SER A 19 32.75 12.08 -16.76
CA SER A 19 31.67 13.09 -16.69
C SER A 19 32.23 14.49 -16.39
N ASP A 20 33.06 15.03 -17.27
CA ASP A 20 33.58 16.41 -17.17
C ASP A 20 32.55 17.45 -17.70
N GLY A 21 31.46 17.05 -18.34
CA GLY A 21 30.39 17.94 -18.84
C GLY A 21 30.81 18.95 -19.94
N THR A 22 32.11 19.06 -20.22
CA THR A 22 32.72 20.00 -21.18
C THR A 22 33.13 19.34 -22.50
N SER A 23 33.03 18.01 -22.60
CA SER A 23 33.38 17.20 -23.77
C SER A 23 32.20 16.34 -24.24
N PRO A 24 32.07 16.06 -25.56
CA PRO A 24 31.03 15.16 -26.05
C PRO A 24 31.19 13.76 -25.42
N PRO A 25 30.09 13.01 -25.20
CA PRO A 25 30.14 11.71 -24.54
C PRO A 25 31.08 10.77 -25.31
N ARG A 26 32.16 10.33 -24.66
CA ARG A 26 33.06 9.32 -25.21
C ARG A 26 32.37 7.95 -25.12
N ASN A 27 32.43 7.18 -26.21
CA ASN A 27 31.99 5.78 -26.20
C ASN A 27 32.92 4.99 -25.25
N LEU A 28 32.34 4.31 -24.26
CA LEU A 28 33.09 3.43 -23.37
C LEU A 28 33.75 2.31 -24.18
N SER A 29 34.98 1.94 -23.81
CA SER A 29 35.60 0.72 -24.34
C SER A 29 34.84 -0.52 -23.86
N GLU A 30 34.91 -1.63 -24.61
CA GLU A 30 34.28 -2.89 -24.18
C GLU A 30 34.87 -3.40 -22.85
N GLU A 31 36.14 -3.10 -22.60
CA GLU A 31 36.88 -3.45 -21.38
C GLU A 31 36.36 -2.67 -20.17
N ASP A 32 36.15 -1.36 -20.31
CA ASP A 32 35.57 -0.51 -19.27
C ASP A 32 34.12 -0.90 -18.96
N ARG A 33 33.34 -1.23 -20.00
CA ARG A 33 31.97 -1.70 -19.85
C ARG A 33 31.92 -3.02 -19.10
N LYS A 34 32.84 -3.94 -19.42
CA LYS A 34 32.94 -5.25 -18.77
C LYS A 34 33.38 -5.10 -17.31
N TRP A 35 34.38 -4.27 -17.03
CA TRP A 35 34.83 -3.97 -15.68
C TRP A 35 33.71 -3.35 -14.82
N PHE A 36 32.96 -2.40 -15.38
CA PHE A 36 31.83 -1.78 -14.68
C PHE A 36 30.71 -2.79 -14.39
N MET A 37 30.34 -3.62 -15.37
CA MET A 37 29.35 -4.68 -15.16
C MET A 37 29.82 -5.71 -14.13
N GLU A 38 31.09 -6.11 -14.16
CA GLU A 38 31.66 -7.05 -13.18
C GLU A 38 31.69 -6.43 -11.77
N ALA A 39 32.05 -5.15 -11.63
CA ALA A 39 32.02 -4.44 -10.36
C ALA A 39 30.59 -4.27 -9.81
N MET A 40 29.62 -3.95 -10.68
CA MET A 40 28.20 -3.88 -10.32
C MET A 40 27.62 -5.26 -9.96
N GLN A 41 27.95 -6.31 -10.72
CA GLN A 41 27.48 -7.68 -10.46
C GLN A 41 28.13 -8.31 -9.22
N ALA A 42 29.40 -8.01 -8.94
CA ALA A 42 30.08 -8.44 -7.72
C ALA A 42 29.47 -7.82 -6.45
N GLN A 43 28.81 -6.65 -6.59
CA GLN A 43 28.19 -5.92 -5.50
C GLN A 43 26.68 -6.15 -5.39
N THR A 44 26.03 -6.55 -6.48
CA THR A 44 24.64 -7.01 -6.42
C THR A 44 24.70 -8.33 -5.67
N LEU A 45 24.32 -8.33 -4.38
CA LEU A 45 23.95 -9.58 -3.72
C LEU A 45 23.05 -10.29 -4.71
N ASP A 46 23.41 -11.52 -5.11
CA ASP A 46 22.52 -12.32 -5.93
C ASP A 46 21.32 -12.65 -5.03
N VAL A 47 20.37 -11.71 -4.97
CA VAL A 47 19.20 -11.73 -4.10
C VAL A 47 18.43 -13.00 -4.41
N VAL A 48 18.37 -13.40 -5.69
CA VAL A 48 17.77 -14.64 -6.13
C VAL A 48 18.50 -15.86 -5.54
N ARG A 49 19.84 -15.88 -5.53
CA ARG A 49 20.61 -16.92 -4.84
C ARG A 49 20.32 -16.93 -3.34
N ARG A 50 20.28 -15.78 -2.68
CA ARG A 50 20.01 -15.71 -1.23
C ARG A 50 18.59 -16.17 -0.90
N MET A 51 17.60 -15.76 -1.67
CA MET A 51 16.22 -16.23 -1.54
C MET A 51 16.10 -17.74 -1.79
N LYS A 52 16.91 -18.32 -2.69
CA LYS A 52 16.98 -19.78 -2.88
C LYS A 52 17.57 -20.49 -1.66
N GLU A 53 18.59 -19.93 -1.01
CA GLU A 53 19.13 -20.46 0.24
C GLU A 53 18.07 -20.45 1.34
N ILE A 54 17.37 -19.32 1.53
CA ILE A 54 16.27 -19.22 2.51
C ILE A 54 15.14 -20.22 2.18
N THR A 55 14.80 -20.35 0.89
CA THR A 55 13.81 -21.33 0.41
C THR A 55 14.21 -22.76 0.76
N LEU A 56 15.49 -23.10 0.62
CA LEU A 56 15.99 -24.43 0.97
C LEU A 56 15.86 -24.70 2.48
N VAL A 57 16.15 -23.69 3.32
CA VAL A 57 15.96 -23.80 4.78
C VAL A 57 14.47 -24.04 5.10
N MET A 58 13.55 -23.28 4.49
CA MET A 58 12.11 -23.49 4.67
C MET A 58 11.62 -24.86 4.19
N GLN A 59 12.26 -25.47 3.19
CA GLN A 59 11.91 -26.82 2.72
C GLN A 59 12.50 -27.93 3.58
N THR A 60 13.48 -27.61 4.44
CA THR A 60 14.19 -28.59 5.23
C THR A 60 13.30 -29.07 6.40
N PRO A 61 13.18 -30.40 6.62
CA PRO A 61 12.42 -30.93 7.75
C PRO A 61 12.94 -30.41 9.09
N LYS A 62 12.02 -30.19 10.04
CA LYS A 62 12.34 -29.64 11.35
C LYS A 62 13.41 -30.45 12.09
N GLU A 63 13.37 -31.78 11.99
CA GLU A 63 14.33 -32.68 12.64
C GLU A 63 15.77 -32.45 12.15
N VAL A 64 15.92 -32.08 10.88
CA VAL A 64 17.23 -31.79 10.27
C VAL A 64 17.69 -30.40 10.68
N LEU A 65 16.80 -29.42 10.76
CA LEU A 65 17.09 -28.08 11.25
C LEU A 65 17.54 -28.11 12.71
N ASP A 66 16.81 -28.84 13.55
CA ASP A 66 17.12 -29.03 14.97
C ASP A 66 18.50 -29.72 15.14
N ALA A 67 18.80 -30.73 14.32
CA ALA A 67 20.09 -31.41 14.33
C ALA A 67 21.26 -30.52 13.88
N GLN A 68 20.98 -29.50 13.05
CA GLN A 68 21.94 -28.48 12.63
C GLN A 68 22.03 -27.31 13.62
N GLY A 69 21.24 -27.32 14.69
CA GLY A 69 21.19 -26.26 15.69
C GLY A 69 20.47 -25.00 15.24
N VAL A 70 19.66 -25.08 14.18
CA VAL A 70 18.81 -23.97 13.72
C VAL A 70 17.62 -23.84 14.65
N THR A 71 17.50 -22.69 15.30
CA THR A 71 16.42 -22.39 16.25
C THR A 71 15.23 -21.74 15.54
N SER A 72 14.09 -21.65 16.22
CA SER A 72 12.93 -20.91 15.71
C SER A 72 13.24 -19.43 15.47
N ALA A 73 14.09 -18.82 16.30
CA ALA A 73 14.53 -17.44 16.15
C ALA A 73 15.35 -17.25 14.86
N ASP A 74 16.20 -18.21 14.49
CA ASP A 74 16.95 -18.16 13.23
C ASP A 74 16.00 -18.23 12.02
N ILE A 75 14.93 -19.02 12.11
CA ILE A 75 13.89 -19.07 11.05
C ILE A 75 13.14 -17.74 10.97
N GLU A 76 12.84 -17.11 12.10
CA GLU A 76 12.21 -15.78 12.12
C GLU A 76 13.10 -14.72 11.47
N GLU A 77 14.41 -14.72 11.76
CA GLU A 77 15.38 -13.81 11.13
C GLU A 77 15.50 -14.06 9.62
N LEU A 78 15.50 -15.32 9.18
CA LEU A 78 15.51 -15.66 7.76
C LEU A 78 14.22 -15.22 7.05
N LEU A 79 13.06 -15.28 7.72
CA LEU A 79 11.81 -14.77 7.17
C LEU A 79 11.77 -13.24 7.12
N ASP A 80 12.38 -12.56 8.09
CA ASP A 80 12.59 -11.11 8.04
C ASP A 80 13.49 -10.71 6.87
N GLU A 81 14.61 -11.40 6.69
CA GLU A 81 15.50 -11.17 5.55
C GLU A 81 14.77 -11.42 4.22
N LEU A 82 13.97 -12.50 4.15
CA LEU A 82 13.15 -12.77 2.97
C LEU A 82 12.14 -11.65 2.71
N GLN A 83 11.53 -11.08 3.75
CA GLN A 83 10.60 -9.98 3.64
C GLN A 83 11.25 -8.76 2.96
N GLU A 84 12.46 -8.39 3.38
CA GLU A 84 13.21 -7.27 2.80
C GLU A 84 13.50 -7.49 1.32
N HIS A 85 13.89 -8.71 0.93
CA HIS A 85 14.17 -9.04 -0.47
C HIS A 85 12.93 -8.95 -1.35
N VAL A 86 11.77 -9.37 -0.85
CA VAL A 86 10.52 -9.40 -1.62
C VAL A 86 9.73 -8.09 -1.60
N GLU A 87 10.26 -7.03 -1.00
CA GLU A 87 9.69 -5.67 -1.16
C GLU A 87 9.71 -5.22 -2.62
N SER A 88 10.67 -5.73 -3.41
CA SER A 88 10.67 -5.57 -4.86
C SER A 88 9.62 -6.49 -5.49
N ILE A 89 8.75 -5.92 -6.34
CA ILE A 89 7.71 -6.65 -7.08
C ILE A 89 8.32 -7.78 -7.92
N ASP A 90 9.49 -7.57 -8.52
CA ASP A 90 10.18 -8.59 -9.32
C ASP A 90 10.62 -9.77 -8.45
N MET A 91 11.18 -9.49 -7.27
CA MET A 91 11.60 -10.53 -6.32
C MET A 91 10.40 -11.28 -5.71
N ALA A 92 9.31 -10.57 -5.40
CA ALA A 92 8.06 -11.19 -4.98
C ALA A 92 7.55 -12.21 -6.03
N ASN A 93 7.63 -11.87 -7.32
CA ASN A 93 7.24 -12.77 -8.40
C ASN A 93 8.24 -13.93 -8.57
N ASP A 94 9.54 -13.66 -8.42
CA ASP A 94 10.59 -14.67 -8.51
C ASP A 94 10.55 -15.68 -7.36
N LEU A 95 10.06 -15.30 -6.17
CA LEU A 95 9.90 -16.20 -5.03
C LEU A 95 9.06 -17.44 -5.39
N HIS A 96 8.01 -17.25 -6.20
CA HIS A 96 7.23 -18.38 -6.70
C HIS A 96 8.04 -19.23 -7.70
N SER A 97 8.73 -18.58 -8.64
CA SER A 97 9.54 -19.24 -9.68
C SER A 97 10.68 -20.10 -9.10
N ILE A 98 11.26 -19.70 -7.95
CA ILE A 98 12.29 -20.46 -7.25
C ILE A 98 11.72 -21.54 -6.30
N GLY A 99 10.40 -21.68 -6.21
CA GLY A 99 9.74 -22.66 -5.36
C GLY A 99 9.63 -22.29 -3.88
N GLY A 100 9.79 -21.01 -3.53
CA GLY A 100 9.71 -20.51 -2.15
C GLY A 100 8.30 -20.23 -1.65
N LEU A 101 7.32 -20.04 -2.56
CA LEU A 101 5.94 -19.71 -2.18
C LEU A 101 5.24 -20.82 -1.37
N VAL A 102 5.32 -22.07 -1.83
CA VAL A 102 4.64 -23.20 -1.17
C VAL A 102 5.22 -23.47 0.22
N PRO A 103 6.55 -23.51 0.43
CA PRO A 103 7.16 -23.58 1.75
C PRO A 103 6.73 -22.43 2.67
N LEU A 104 6.70 -21.19 2.15
CA LEU A 104 6.26 -20.02 2.91
C LEU A 104 4.80 -20.17 3.39
N ILE A 105 3.90 -20.63 2.53
CA ILE A 105 2.51 -20.94 2.92
C ILE A 105 2.46 -22.06 3.96
N GLY A 106 3.35 -23.06 3.86
CA GLY A 106 3.51 -24.10 4.88
C GLY A 106 3.88 -23.55 6.26
N HIS A 107 4.70 -22.50 6.32
CA HIS A 107 5.11 -21.85 7.58
C HIS A 107 3.95 -21.13 8.29
N LEU A 108 2.85 -20.83 7.59
CA LEU A 108 1.62 -20.34 8.23
C LEU A 108 0.99 -21.38 9.16
N LYS A 109 1.35 -22.67 9.04
CA LYS A 109 0.87 -23.76 9.92
C LYS A 109 1.93 -24.21 10.94
N ASN A 110 3.01 -23.45 11.10
CA ASN A 110 4.09 -23.79 12.02
C ASN A 110 3.60 -23.78 13.49
N PRO A 111 4.08 -24.68 14.37
CA PRO A 111 3.73 -24.64 15.80
C PRO A 111 4.11 -23.32 16.49
N GLU A 112 5.18 -22.65 16.05
CA GLU A 112 5.65 -21.41 16.64
C GLU A 112 4.88 -20.20 16.11
N ALA A 113 4.32 -19.39 17.01
CA ALA A 113 3.53 -18.22 16.65
C ALA A 113 4.35 -17.13 15.95
N GLY A 114 5.61 -16.94 16.35
CA GLY A 114 6.51 -15.98 15.70
C GLY A 114 6.73 -16.31 14.23
N ILE A 115 7.02 -17.58 13.91
CA ILE A 115 7.15 -18.06 12.52
C ILE A 115 5.85 -17.85 11.74
N ARG A 116 4.68 -18.17 12.31
CA ARG A 116 3.39 -17.92 11.64
C ARG A 116 3.17 -16.44 11.33
N ALA A 117 3.51 -15.56 12.28
CA ALA A 117 3.40 -14.12 12.13
C ALA A 117 4.34 -13.57 11.04
N LYS A 118 5.62 -13.98 11.05
CA LYS A 118 6.62 -13.59 10.04
C LYS A 118 6.27 -14.11 8.66
N ALA A 119 5.81 -15.36 8.55
CA ALA A 119 5.35 -15.91 7.29
C ALA A 119 4.14 -15.13 6.73
N ALA A 120 3.19 -14.74 7.59
CA ALA A 120 2.08 -13.89 7.19
C ALA A 120 2.53 -12.48 6.76
N ASP A 121 3.57 -11.92 7.37
CA ASP A 121 4.17 -10.65 6.94
C ASP A 121 4.78 -10.74 5.55
N VAL A 122 5.60 -11.77 5.28
CA VAL A 122 6.17 -12.00 3.94
C VAL A 122 5.05 -12.18 2.91
N VAL A 123 4.01 -12.97 3.23
CA VAL A 123 2.83 -13.12 2.34
C VAL A 123 2.13 -11.79 2.12
N SER A 124 1.98 -10.95 3.14
CA SER A 124 1.41 -9.61 2.99
C SER A 124 2.22 -8.75 2.03
N THR A 125 3.55 -8.76 2.13
CA THR A 125 4.43 -7.99 1.25
C THR A 125 4.33 -8.45 -0.20
N ILE A 126 4.42 -9.76 -0.48
CA ILE A 126 4.43 -10.25 -1.87
C ILE A 126 3.12 -9.97 -2.63
N VAL A 127 1.97 -9.94 -1.92
CA VAL A 127 0.65 -9.74 -2.54
C VAL A 127 0.20 -8.28 -2.54
N GLN A 128 0.89 -7.40 -1.79
CA GLN A 128 0.50 -6.00 -1.68
C GLN A 128 0.57 -5.31 -3.04
N ASN A 129 -0.59 -4.90 -3.56
CA ASN A 129 -0.72 -4.27 -4.87
C ASN A 129 -0.07 -5.07 -6.03
N ASN A 130 -0.01 -6.40 -5.90
CA ASN A 130 0.58 -7.30 -6.89
C ASN A 130 -0.43 -8.37 -7.34
N PRO A 131 -1.18 -8.14 -8.43
CA PRO A 131 -2.21 -9.07 -8.92
C PRO A 131 -1.67 -10.47 -9.26
N ARG A 132 -0.43 -10.56 -9.76
CA ARG A 132 0.20 -11.85 -10.11
C ARG A 132 0.44 -12.68 -8.85
N SER A 133 1.08 -12.10 -7.84
CA SER A 133 1.31 -12.79 -6.56
C SER A 133 0.01 -13.09 -5.82
N GLN A 134 -0.98 -12.19 -5.86
CA GLN A 134 -2.30 -12.45 -5.31
C GLN A 134 -2.91 -13.71 -5.93
N GLN A 135 -2.88 -13.85 -7.27
CA GLN A 135 -3.38 -15.04 -7.95
C GLN A 135 -2.60 -16.30 -7.55
N LEU A 136 -1.25 -16.25 -7.55
CA LEU A 136 -0.41 -17.39 -7.20
C LEU A 136 -0.63 -17.88 -5.76
N VAL A 137 -0.82 -16.95 -4.81
CA VAL A 137 -1.15 -17.28 -3.41
C VAL A 137 -2.52 -17.94 -3.30
N MET A 138 -3.52 -17.46 -4.06
CA MET A 138 -4.84 -18.09 -4.09
C MET A 138 -4.79 -19.51 -4.68
N GLU A 139 -4.06 -19.71 -5.77
CA GLU A 139 -3.88 -21.01 -6.43
C GLU A 139 -3.11 -22.01 -5.56
N ALA A 140 -2.15 -21.53 -4.78
CA ALA A 140 -1.40 -22.33 -3.81
C ALA A 140 -2.17 -22.59 -2.48
N ASN A 141 -3.47 -22.27 -2.44
CA ASN A 141 -4.34 -22.40 -1.26
C ASN A 141 -3.80 -21.65 -0.02
N GLY A 142 -3.13 -20.51 -0.21
CA GLY A 142 -2.59 -19.69 0.88
C GLY A 142 -3.65 -18.91 1.67
N PHE A 143 -4.87 -18.79 1.13
CA PHE A 143 -5.98 -18.11 1.81
C PHE A 143 -6.48 -18.86 3.06
N GLU A 144 -6.59 -20.20 2.99
CA GLU A 144 -7.11 -21.03 4.09
C GLU A 144 -6.26 -20.95 5.38
N PRO A 145 -4.92 -21.11 5.32
CA PRO A 145 -4.06 -20.96 6.50
C PRO A 145 -4.11 -19.54 7.09
N LEU A 146 -4.15 -18.51 6.24
CA LEU A 146 -4.29 -17.12 6.69
C LEU A 146 -5.60 -16.91 7.43
N LEU A 147 -6.71 -17.41 6.90
CA LEU A 147 -8.01 -17.29 7.54
C LEU A 147 -8.06 -18.05 8.88
N SER A 148 -7.48 -19.26 8.93
CA SER A 148 -7.35 -20.03 10.16
C SER A 148 -6.57 -19.25 11.22
N ASN A 149 -5.44 -18.65 10.85
CA ASN A 149 -4.63 -17.86 11.78
C ASN A 149 -5.35 -16.58 12.23
N PHE A 150 -6.07 -15.90 11.33
CA PHE A 150 -6.86 -14.72 11.69
C PHE A 150 -7.98 -15.05 12.71
N THR A 151 -8.67 -16.17 12.52
CA THR A 151 -9.85 -16.54 13.31
C THR A 151 -9.50 -17.21 14.64
N SER A 152 -8.51 -18.09 14.64
CA SER A 152 -8.37 -19.11 15.69
C SER A 152 -6.98 -19.18 16.34
N ASP A 153 -6.01 -18.37 15.90
CA ASP A 153 -4.67 -18.40 16.47
C ASP A 153 -4.67 -17.90 17.92
N PRO A 154 -4.03 -18.59 18.87
CA PRO A 154 -3.92 -18.11 20.25
C PRO A 154 -3.07 -16.84 20.38
N ASP A 155 -2.13 -16.60 19.47
CA ASP A 155 -1.25 -15.44 19.50
C ASP A 155 -1.85 -14.25 18.73
N MET A 156 -1.98 -13.12 19.42
CA MET A 156 -2.60 -11.92 18.85
C MET A 156 -1.76 -11.27 17.74
N THR A 157 -0.43 -11.44 17.78
CA THR A 157 0.47 -10.92 16.74
C THR A 157 0.25 -11.69 15.44
N ALA A 158 0.22 -13.02 15.52
CA ALA A 158 -0.08 -13.89 14.38
C ALA A 158 -1.47 -13.58 13.79
N ARG A 159 -2.51 -13.39 14.63
CA ARG A 159 -3.84 -12.95 14.15
C ARG A 159 -3.78 -11.62 13.40
N THR A 160 -3.06 -10.65 13.95
CA THR A 160 -2.93 -9.31 13.37
C THR A 160 -2.17 -9.33 12.04
N LYS A 161 -1.09 -10.13 11.93
CA LYS A 161 -0.34 -10.30 10.68
C LYS A 161 -1.11 -11.11 9.64
N ALA A 162 -1.90 -12.10 10.06
CA ALA A 162 -2.78 -12.84 9.17
C ALA A 162 -3.87 -11.92 8.56
N LEU A 163 -4.52 -11.07 9.38
CA LEU A 163 -5.42 -10.03 8.89
C LEU A 163 -4.67 -9.00 8.00
N GLY A 164 -3.38 -8.75 8.29
CA GLY A 164 -2.33 -8.23 7.40
C GLY A 164 -2.48 -8.69 5.97
N ALA A 165 -2.03 -9.93 5.79
CA ALA A 165 -1.96 -10.60 4.52
C ALA A 165 -3.32 -10.70 3.84
N ILE A 166 -4.39 -11.04 4.57
CA ILE A 166 -5.74 -11.14 3.98
C ILE A 166 -6.16 -9.80 3.37
N SER A 167 -6.00 -8.69 4.11
CA SER A 167 -6.33 -7.36 3.60
C SER A 167 -5.55 -7.05 2.31
N SER A 168 -4.26 -7.36 2.25
CA SER A 168 -3.43 -7.13 1.05
C SER A 168 -3.82 -8.06 -0.10
N LEU A 169 -4.21 -9.30 0.20
CA LEU A 169 -4.55 -10.35 -0.77
C LEU A 169 -5.90 -10.10 -1.47
N ILE A 170 -6.88 -9.55 -0.74
CA ILE A 170 -8.23 -9.34 -1.28
C ILE A 170 -8.45 -7.95 -1.89
N ARG A 171 -7.57 -6.98 -1.60
CA ARG A 171 -7.65 -5.64 -2.19
C ARG A 171 -7.51 -5.70 -3.71
N HIS A 172 -8.47 -5.10 -4.40
CA HIS A 172 -8.65 -5.08 -5.85
C HIS A 172 -8.72 -6.49 -6.48
N ASN A 173 -9.04 -7.52 -5.68
CA ASN A 173 -9.14 -8.90 -6.11
C ASN A 173 -10.54 -9.45 -5.82
N LYS A 174 -11.41 -9.41 -6.83
CA LYS A 174 -12.83 -9.85 -6.71
C LYS A 174 -12.97 -11.30 -6.26
N LEU A 175 -12.08 -12.20 -6.70
CA LEU A 175 -12.09 -13.60 -6.29
C LEU A 175 -11.71 -13.73 -4.81
N GLY A 176 -10.72 -12.97 -4.34
CA GLY A 176 -10.34 -12.89 -2.93
C GLY A 176 -11.47 -12.37 -2.05
N ILE A 177 -12.18 -11.31 -2.47
CA ILE A 177 -13.35 -10.79 -1.73
C ILE A 177 -14.46 -11.84 -1.66
N ALA A 178 -14.78 -12.52 -2.76
CA ALA A 178 -15.79 -13.57 -2.77
C ALA A 178 -15.41 -14.75 -1.85
N ALA A 179 -14.14 -15.18 -1.89
CA ALA A 179 -13.63 -16.22 -1.00
C ALA A 179 -13.73 -15.81 0.48
N PHE A 180 -13.39 -14.55 0.80
CA PHE A 180 -13.51 -14.00 2.14
C PHE A 180 -14.95 -13.99 2.66
N ARG A 181 -15.92 -13.67 1.81
CA ARG A 181 -17.34 -13.76 2.16
C ARG A 181 -17.81 -15.17 2.40
N LEU A 182 -17.49 -16.09 1.49
CA LEU A 182 -17.87 -17.50 1.58
C LEU A 182 -17.31 -18.16 2.84
N ALA A 183 -16.17 -17.70 3.31
CA ALA A 183 -15.50 -18.23 4.50
C ALA A 183 -15.90 -17.50 5.80
N ASN A 184 -17.04 -16.78 5.82
CA ASN A 184 -17.56 -16.04 6.97
C ASN A 184 -16.57 -15.00 7.55
N GLY A 185 -15.76 -14.37 6.69
CA GLY A 185 -14.75 -13.38 7.10
C GLY A 185 -15.34 -12.18 7.85
N TYR A 186 -16.61 -11.82 7.58
CA TYR A 186 -17.32 -10.77 8.31
C TYR A 186 -17.57 -11.11 9.79
N SER A 187 -17.88 -12.37 10.12
CA SER A 187 -18.02 -12.78 11.53
C SER A 187 -16.69 -12.63 12.26
N ALA A 188 -15.59 -13.04 11.61
CA ALA A 188 -14.26 -12.91 12.18
C ALA A 188 -13.83 -11.45 12.36
N LEU A 189 -14.24 -10.55 11.46
CA LEU A 189 -14.04 -9.10 11.61
C LEU A 189 -14.82 -8.54 12.79
N ARG A 190 -16.07 -8.98 12.99
CA ARG A 190 -16.86 -8.61 14.16
C ARG A 190 -16.17 -9.01 15.45
N ASP A 191 -15.66 -10.23 15.52
CA ASP A 191 -14.93 -10.73 16.70
C ASP A 191 -13.63 -9.93 16.93
N ALA A 192 -12.94 -9.54 15.84
CA ALA A 192 -11.75 -8.70 15.93
C ALA A 192 -12.05 -7.30 16.52
N LEU A 193 -13.19 -6.70 16.20
CA LEU A 193 -13.63 -5.43 16.79
C LEU A 193 -13.92 -5.53 18.29
N THR A 194 -14.36 -6.68 18.77
CA THR A 194 -14.62 -6.94 20.20
C THR A 194 -13.37 -7.26 21.01
N SER A 195 -12.21 -7.37 20.37
CA SER A 195 -10.94 -7.62 21.08
C SER A 195 -10.42 -6.35 21.76
N ASP A 196 -9.60 -6.50 22.81
CA ASP A 196 -8.96 -5.36 23.47
C ASP A 196 -7.70 -4.86 22.74
N ASN A 197 -7.34 -5.46 21.61
CA ASN A 197 -6.13 -5.10 20.87
C ASN A 197 -6.41 -4.01 19.85
N VAL A 198 -6.02 -2.77 20.19
CA VAL A 198 -6.16 -1.57 19.36
C VAL A 198 -5.64 -1.75 17.92
N ARG A 199 -4.46 -2.39 17.74
CA ARG A 199 -3.89 -2.60 16.40
C ARG A 199 -4.74 -3.54 15.57
N PHE A 200 -5.30 -4.57 16.21
CA PHE A 200 -6.17 -5.54 15.56
C PHE A 200 -7.53 -4.92 15.20
N GLN A 201 -8.15 -4.19 16.14
CA GLN A 201 -9.38 -3.43 15.92
C GLN A 201 -9.24 -2.44 14.75
N ARG A 202 -8.20 -1.60 14.77
CA ARG A 202 -7.91 -0.62 13.71
C ARG A 202 -7.79 -1.29 12.34
N LYS A 203 -7.10 -2.43 12.29
CA LYS A 203 -6.91 -3.17 11.04
C LYS A 203 -8.21 -3.79 10.52
N ALA A 204 -9.05 -4.28 11.43
CA ALA A 204 -10.38 -4.78 11.09
C ALA A 204 -11.29 -3.65 10.58
N LEU A 205 -11.35 -2.51 11.27
CA LEU A 205 -12.11 -1.31 10.85
C LEU A 205 -11.70 -0.85 9.45
N ASN A 206 -10.40 -0.76 9.19
CA ASN A 206 -9.89 -0.36 7.87
C ASN A 206 -10.24 -1.37 6.76
N LEU A 207 -10.29 -2.67 7.07
CA LEU A 207 -10.71 -3.68 6.09
C LEU A 207 -12.22 -3.62 5.84
N ILE A 208 -13.03 -3.43 6.88
CA ILE A 208 -14.48 -3.27 6.75
C ILE A 208 -14.80 -2.05 5.90
N HIS A 209 -14.15 -0.92 6.17
CA HIS A 209 -14.32 0.30 5.38
C HIS A 209 -13.99 0.07 3.90
N TYR A 210 -12.89 -0.62 3.61
CA TYR A 210 -12.53 -1.00 2.23
C TYR A 210 -13.62 -1.87 1.57
N LEU A 211 -14.11 -2.89 2.27
CA LEU A 211 -15.10 -3.82 1.71
C LEU A 211 -16.46 -3.15 1.45
N LEU A 212 -16.90 -2.25 2.34
CA LEU A 212 -18.11 -1.46 2.15
C LEU A 212 -18.00 -0.57 0.91
N HIS A 213 -16.83 0.03 0.66
CA HIS A 213 -16.62 0.87 -0.51
C HIS A 213 -16.62 0.08 -1.83
N GLU A 214 -16.14 -1.17 -1.82
CA GLU A 214 -16.10 -2.02 -3.01
C GLU A 214 -17.45 -2.64 -3.37
N ASN A 215 -18.33 -2.88 -2.39
CA ASN A 215 -19.61 -3.54 -2.65
C ASN A 215 -20.74 -3.18 -1.68
N ASN A 216 -21.73 -2.49 -2.22
CA ASN A 216 -22.93 -2.08 -1.50
C ASN A 216 -23.76 -3.26 -0.92
N ALA A 217 -23.62 -4.48 -1.47
CA ALA A 217 -24.32 -5.65 -0.93
C ALA A 217 -23.84 -6.04 0.48
N ASP A 218 -22.63 -5.62 0.86
CA ASP A 218 -22.06 -5.95 2.18
C ASP A 218 -22.66 -5.09 3.30
N PHE A 219 -23.33 -3.99 2.99
CA PHE A 219 -24.00 -3.14 3.99
C PHE A 219 -25.06 -3.90 4.79
N ASN A 220 -25.83 -4.75 4.12
CA ASN A 220 -26.84 -5.59 4.79
C ASN A 220 -26.16 -6.59 5.74
N VAL A 221 -25.10 -7.27 5.28
CA VAL A 221 -24.35 -8.23 6.10
C VAL A 221 -23.73 -7.55 7.33
N VAL A 222 -23.16 -6.36 7.14
CA VAL A 222 -22.54 -5.57 8.21
C VAL A 222 -23.60 -5.04 9.19
N SER A 223 -24.78 -4.66 8.70
CA SER A 223 -25.90 -4.24 9.55
C SER A 223 -26.45 -5.41 10.37
N ASP A 224 -26.69 -6.56 9.75
CA ASP A 224 -27.22 -7.78 10.38
C ASP A 224 -26.27 -8.34 11.46
N LEU A 225 -24.97 -8.19 11.26
CA LEU A 225 -23.95 -8.60 12.24
C LEU A 225 -23.75 -7.60 13.38
N GLY A 226 -24.44 -6.46 13.36
CA GLY A 226 -24.42 -5.47 14.45
C GLY A 226 -23.16 -4.60 14.50
N PHE A 227 -22.43 -4.47 13.39
CA PHE A 227 -21.27 -3.58 13.31
C PHE A 227 -21.56 -2.12 13.68
N PRO A 228 -22.70 -1.50 13.27
CA PRO A 228 -23.00 -0.12 13.68
C PRO A 228 -22.95 0.09 15.19
N HIS A 229 -23.47 -0.87 15.96
CA HIS A 229 -23.49 -0.80 17.42
C HIS A 229 -22.07 -0.89 18.01
N ILE A 230 -21.25 -1.81 17.48
CA ILE A 230 -19.86 -1.99 17.92
C ILE A 230 -19.02 -0.75 17.56
N MET A 231 -19.15 -0.24 16.34
CA MET A 231 -18.44 0.97 15.90
C MET A 231 -18.85 2.20 16.72
N THR A 232 -20.11 2.31 17.13
CA THR A 232 -20.58 3.39 18.03
C THR A 232 -19.88 3.33 19.38
N HIS A 233 -19.63 2.13 19.92
CA HIS A 233 -18.81 1.97 21.13
C HIS A 233 -17.34 2.33 20.89
N LEU A 234 -16.76 1.89 19.77
CA LEU A 234 -15.36 2.18 19.42
C LEU A 234 -15.10 3.66 19.10
N ALA A 235 -16.13 4.41 18.70
CA ALA A 235 -16.04 5.87 18.55
C ALA A 235 -15.77 6.60 19.88
N SER A 236 -15.97 5.94 21.02
CA SER A 236 -15.59 6.40 22.36
C SER A 236 -14.27 5.81 22.88
N SER A 237 -13.49 5.10 22.04
CA SER A 237 -12.20 4.52 22.43
C SER A 237 -11.20 5.59 22.87
N ASP A 238 -10.27 5.28 23.76
CA ASP A 238 -9.18 6.20 24.13
C ASP A 238 -8.15 6.38 23.00
N ASP A 239 -8.04 5.39 22.11
CA ASP A 239 -7.13 5.42 20.97
C ASP A 239 -7.71 6.21 19.79
N ALA A 240 -6.97 7.23 19.34
CA ALA A 240 -7.40 8.12 18.26
C ALA A 240 -7.61 7.39 16.93
N ASP A 241 -6.70 6.49 16.56
CA ASP A 241 -6.78 5.77 15.29
C ASP A 241 -8.02 4.86 15.24
N VAL A 242 -8.34 4.17 16.34
CA VAL A 242 -9.54 3.33 16.45
C VAL A 242 -10.80 4.17 16.40
N ARG A 243 -10.85 5.30 17.14
CA ARG A 243 -11.99 6.23 17.08
C ARG A 243 -12.22 6.72 15.65
N GLU A 244 -11.18 7.21 15.00
CA GLU A 244 -11.28 7.73 13.63
C GLU A 244 -11.74 6.63 12.65
N ALA A 245 -11.15 5.44 12.72
CA ALA A 245 -11.53 4.34 11.85
C ALA A 245 -12.99 3.90 12.09
N ALA A 246 -13.46 3.94 13.33
CA ALA A 246 -14.85 3.65 13.68
C ALA A 246 -15.81 4.72 13.15
N LEU A 247 -15.47 6.00 13.29
CA LEU A 247 -16.23 7.12 12.74
C LEU A 247 -16.29 7.10 11.22
N ARG A 248 -15.18 6.76 10.53
CA ARG A 248 -15.16 6.54 9.07
C ARG A 248 -16.13 5.43 8.66
N GLY A 249 -16.13 4.30 9.38
CA GLY A 249 -17.05 3.20 9.15
C GLY A 249 -18.52 3.59 9.34
N LEU A 250 -18.84 4.29 10.43
CA LEU A 250 -20.19 4.80 10.71
C LEU A 250 -20.68 5.81 9.66
N LEU A 251 -19.80 6.70 9.21
CA LEU A 251 -20.12 7.66 8.15
C LEU A 251 -20.47 6.94 6.85
N GLU A 252 -19.72 5.90 6.48
CA GLU A 252 -20.02 5.12 5.29
C GLU A 252 -21.39 4.43 5.41
N LEU A 253 -21.66 3.79 6.55
CA LEU A 253 -22.95 3.16 6.84
C LEU A 253 -24.12 4.16 6.85
N SER A 254 -23.87 5.41 7.28
CA SER A 254 -24.88 6.47 7.31
C SER A 254 -25.29 6.96 5.92
N ARG A 255 -24.41 6.84 4.91
CA ARG A 255 -24.71 7.24 3.52
C ARG A 255 -25.75 6.34 2.88
N ASP A 256 -25.79 5.06 3.26
CA ASP A 256 -26.76 4.08 2.77
C ASP A 256 -28.04 4.02 3.63
N LYS A 257 -27.96 4.46 4.91
CA LYS A 257 -29.10 4.57 5.85
C LYS A 257 -30.24 5.46 5.39
N ALA A 258 -30.12 6.21 4.29
CA ALA A 258 -31.29 6.80 3.62
C ALA A 258 -32.38 5.74 3.26
N SER A 259 -32.06 4.44 3.31
CA SER A 259 -33.02 3.34 3.11
C SER A 259 -33.32 2.46 4.34
N ALA A 260 -32.57 2.56 5.45
CA ALA A 260 -32.66 1.60 6.57
C ALA A 260 -33.13 2.26 7.88
N THR A 261 -34.22 1.73 8.44
CA THR A 261 -34.82 2.14 9.71
C THR A 261 -33.89 1.79 10.89
N SER A 262 -33.05 2.71 11.34
CA SER A 262 -32.34 2.51 12.61
C SER A 262 -33.33 2.46 13.77
N SER A 263 -33.01 1.61 14.75
CA SER A 263 -33.69 1.60 16.03
C SER A 263 -33.47 2.97 16.70
N SER A 264 -34.53 3.55 17.28
CA SER A 264 -34.46 4.87 17.93
C SER A 264 -33.40 4.93 19.05
N GLU A 265 -33.05 3.79 19.66
CA GLU A 265 -32.11 3.73 20.78
C GLU A 265 -30.64 3.81 20.34
N ASP A 266 -30.27 3.16 19.22
CA ASP A 266 -28.90 3.21 18.71
C ASP A 266 -28.56 4.61 18.18
N ASP A 267 -29.53 5.29 17.58
CA ASP A 267 -29.35 6.67 17.11
C ASP A 267 -29.17 7.66 18.29
N GLU A 268 -29.92 7.50 19.39
CA GLU A 268 -29.72 8.31 20.61
C GLU A 268 -28.35 8.05 21.27
N LYS A 269 -27.90 6.80 21.29
CA LYS A 269 -26.56 6.45 21.78
C LYS A 269 -25.47 7.09 20.92
N LEU A 270 -25.59 7.00 19.60
CA LEU A 270 -24.66 7.64 18.67
C LEU A 270 -24.64 9.15 18.85
N LYS A 271 -25.81 9.78 19.01
CA LYS A 271 -25.93 11.22 19.28
C LYS A 271 -25.17 11.63 20.54
N ARG A 272 -25.34 10.89 21.63
CA ARG A 272 -24.64 11.16 22.90
C ARG A 272 -23.13 11.04 22.73
N VAL A 273 -22.65 9.96 22.10
CA VAL A 273 -21.21 9.75 21.84
C VAL A 273 -20.63 10.89 21.01
N LEU A 274 -21.29 11.29 19.93
CA LEU A 274 -20.83 12.41 19.11
C LEU A 274 -20.84 13.73 19.88
N GLN A 275 -21.85 13.98 20.72
CA GLN A 275 -21.90 15.18 21.56
C GLN A 275 -20.77 15.24 22.58
N GLU A 276 -20.47 14.11 23.24
CA GLU A 276 -19.32 13.97 24.15
C GLU A 276 -18.01 14.25 23.40
N ARG A 277 -17.80 13.64 22.23
CA ARG A 277 -16.60 13.90 21.41
C ARG A 277 -16.49 15.34 20.94
N ILE A 278 -17.59 15.98 20.56
CA ILE A 278 -17.60 17.40 20.19
C ILE A 278 -17.17 18.27 21.38
N ASN A 279 -17.61 17.94 22.59
CA ASN A 279 -17.21 18.66 23.81
C ASN A 279 -15.72 18.44 24.12
N ASP A 280 -15.24 17.20 24.02
CA ASP A 280 -13.83 16.85 24.23
C ASP A 280 -12.95 17.64 23.25
N ILE A 281 -13.24 17.57 21.95
CA ILE A 281 -12.56 18.32 20.89
C ILE A 281 -12.59 19.82 21.18
N SER A 282 -13.71 20.36 21.66
CA SER A 282 -13.82 21.79 21.99
C SER A 282 -12.92 22.22 23.14
N SER A 283 -12.47 21.29 23.98
CA SER A 283 -11.59 21.54 25.13
C SER A 283 -10.11 21.25 24.85
N MET A 284 -9.79 20.73 23.66
CA MET A 284 -8.42 20.39 23.27
C MET A 284 -7.54 21.62 23.04
N SER A 285 -6.22 21.43 23.19
CA SER A 285 -5.23 22.45 22.85
C SER A 285 -5.10 22.64 21.33
N VAL A 286 -4.45 23.71 20.88
CA VAL A 286 -4.25 23.99 19.44
C VAL A 286 -3.43 22.87 18.76
N ASP A 287 -2.42 22.36 19.45
CA ASP A 287 -1.58 21.27 18.94
C ASP A 287 -2.39 19.97 18.81
N ASP A 288 -3.22 19.66 19.81
CA ASP A 288 -4.08 18.47 19.78
C ASP A 288 -5.20 18.58 18.73
N LEU A 289 -5.73 19.78 18.51
CA LEU A 289 -6.69 20.04 17.44
C LEU A 289 -6.07 19.76 16.07
N SER A 290 -4.80 20.12 15.86
CA SER A 290 -4.09 19.83 14.61
C SER A 290 -3.98 18.32 14.37
N ALA A 291 -3.69 17.53 15.41
CA ALA A 291 -3.63 16.09 15.35
C ALA A 291 -5.02 15.46 15.10
N ALA A 292 -6.06 15.97 15.74
CA ALA A 292 -7.45 15.50 15.58
C ALA A 292 -8.17 16.09 14.35
N ARG A 293 -7.44 16.52 13.31
CA ARG A 293 -8.04 17.14 12.11
C ARG A 293 -9.03 16.21 11.42
N GLU A 294 -8.66 14.96 11.22
CA GLU A 294 -9.52 13.98 10.53
C GLU A 294 -10.72 13.61 11.40
N GLU A 295 -10.51 13.34 12.70
CA GLU A 295 -11.59 13.13 13.68
C GLU A 295 -12.64 14.27 13.62
N ARG A 296 -12.21 15.54 13.59
CA ARG A 296 -13.10 16.71 13.51
C ARG A 296 -13.98 16.71 12.26
N GLN A 297 -13.39 16.41 11.10
CA GLN A 297 -14.12 16.36 9.83
C GLN A 297 -15.11 15.19 9.80
N LEU A 298 -14.73 14.04 10.35
CA LEU A 298 -15.58 12.86 10.42
C LEU A 298 -16.78 13.07 11.35
N VAL A 299 -16.56 13.67 12.53
CA VAL A 299 -17.64 13.98 13.48
C VAL A 299 -18.65 14.96 12.86
N ASP A 300 -18.20 16.02 12.19
CA ASP A 300 -19.12 16.96 11.53
C ASP A 300 -19.88 16.31 10.37
N SER A 301 -19.19 15.53 9.55
CA SER A 301 -19.79 14.85 8.39
C SER A 301 -20.83 13.83 8.85
N LEU A 302 -20.52 13.05 9.89
CA LEU A 302 -21.43 12.06 10.45
C LEU A 302 -22.62 12.71 11.15
N TRP A 303 -22.40 13.79 11.91
CA TRP A 303 -23.49 14.56 12.52
C TRP A 303 -24.44 15.13 11.46
N THR A 304 -23.88 15.72 10.40
CA THR A 304 -24.67 16.27 9.29
C THR A 304 -25.45 15.16 8.57
N ALA A 305 -24.82 14.02 8.30
CA ALA A 305 -25.45 12.88 7.63
C ALA A 305 -26.58 12.26 8.46
N CYS A 306 -26.43 12.17 9.78
CA CYS A 306 -27.43 11.54 10.65
C CYS A 306 -28.58 12.48 11.05
N TYR A 307 -28.31 13.78 11.27
CA TYR A 307 -29.29 14.70 11.87
C TYR A 307 -29.74 15.85 10.97
N ASN A 308 -29.19 15.97 9.75
CA ASN A 308 -29.49 17.05 8.80
C ASN A 308 -29.26 18.47 9.36
N GLU A 309 -28.40 18.61 10.36
CA GLU A 309 -28.04 19.86 11.01
C GLU A 309 -26.50 20.00 11.07
N PRO A 310 -25.94 21.22 11.03
CA PRO A 310 -24.51 21.42 11.21
C PRO A 310 -24.09 21.12 12.65
N SER A 311 -22.91 20.51 12.84
CA SER A 311 -22.39 20.25 14.19
C SER A 311 -22.01 21.56 14.91
N SER A 312 -21.98 21.54 16.24
CA SER A 312 -21.53 22.71 17.01
C SER A 312 -20.04 23.03 16.82
N LEU A 313 -19.24 22.12 16.23
CA LEU A 313 -17.86 22.42 15.84
C LEU A 313 -17.81 23.51 14.77
N ARG A 314 -18.80 23.51 13.85
CA ARG A 314 -18.93 24.49 12.77
C ARG A 314 -19.24 25.87 13.32
N ALA A 315 -20.13 25.94 14.31
CA ALA A 315 -20.46 27.19 15.01
C ALA A 315 -19.28 27.74 15.85
N LYS A 316 -18.42 26.87 16.37
CA LYS A 316 -17.24 27.26 17.17
C LYS A 316 -16.00 27.59 16.33
N GLY A 317 -16.07 27.50 15.00
CA GLY A 317 -14.93 27.73 14.11
C GLY A 317 -13.82 26.68 14.26
N LEU A 318 -14.16 25.49 14.75
CA LEU A 318 -13.20 24.40 15.01
C LEU A 318 -13.12 23.40 13.85
N LEU A 319 -13.81 23.63 12.73
CA LEU A 319 -13.69 22.80 11.54
C LEU A 319 -12.58 23.33 10.64
N VAL A 320 -11.73 22.43 10.16
CA VAL A 320 -10.74 22.77 9.12
C VAL A 320 -11.46 22.73 7.77
N LEU A 321 -11.59 23.88 7.11
CA LEU A 321 -12.15 23.94 5.77
C LEU A 321 -11.17 23.32 4.75
N PRO A 322 -11.66 22.69 3.67
CA PRO A 322 -10.79 22.22 2.60
C PRO A 322 -10.00 23.41 2.01
N GLY A 323 -8.67 23.42 2.17
CA GLY A 323 -7.76 24.43 1.62
C GLY A 323 -7.18 25.46 2.59
N GLU A 324 -7.53 25.46 3.88
CA GLU A 324 -6.99 26.43 4.85
C GLU A 324 -5.54 26.16 5.28
N ASP A 325 -5.03 24.94 5.08
CA ASP A 325 -3.67 24.52 5.50
C ASP A 325 -2.98 23.64 4.43
N ASP A 326 -3.15 23.93 3.13
CA ASP A 326 -2.03 23.62 2.24
C ASP A 326 -0.96 24.65 2.59
N PRO A 327 0.21 24.28 3.14
CA PRO A 327 1.31 25.23 3.26
C PRO A 327 1.47 25.82 1.87
N ALA A 328 1.23 27.13 1.72
CA ALA A 328 1.53 27.81 0.47
C ALA A 328 2.92 27.31 0.07
N PRO A 329 3.08 26.68 -1.11
CA PRO A 329 4.35 26.08 -1.49
C PRO A 329 5.41 27.12 -1.23
N ALA A 330 6.42 26.76 -0.41
CA ALA A 330 7.45 27.70 0.02
C ALA A 330 7.90 28.49 -1.21
N PRO A 331 7.96 29.84 -1.14
CA PRO A 331 8.19 30.65 -2.32
C PRO A 331 9.40 30.08 -3.05
N ASP A 332 9.23 29.71 -4.30
CA ASP A 332 10.26 29.01 -5.06
C ASP A 332 11.46 29.94 -5.25
N VAL A 333 12.39 29.88 -4.30
CA VAL A 333 13.60 30.69 -4.31
C VAL A 333 14.62 30.09 -5.28
N ALA A 334 14.52 28.79 -5.57
CA ALA A 334 15.47 28.03 -6.37
C ALA A 334 15.13 28.04 -7.87
N GLY A 335 13.85 28.05 -8.23
CA GLY A 335 13.38 28.13 -9.62
C GLY A 335 13.85 29.39 -10.33
N LYS A 336 14.01 30.50 -9.59
CA LYS A 336 14.60 31.74 -10.14
C LYS A 336 16.07 31.60 -10.56
N PHE A 337 16.80 30.62 -10.01
CA PHE A 337 18.21 30.38 -10.33
C PHE A 337 18.43 29.16 -11.23
N PHE A 338 17.47 28.24 -11.31
CA PHE A 338 17.60 26.96 -12.02
C PHE A 338 16.38 26.63 -12.89
N GLU A 339 15.83 27.60 -13.62
CA GLU A 339 14.85 27.31 -14.67
C GLU A 339 15.53 26.60 -15.86
N PRO A 340 15.14 25.36 -16.21
CA PRO A 340 15.56 24.74 -17.46
C PRO A 340 14.92 25.52 -18.63
N PRO A 341 15.62 25.70 -19.76
CA PRO A 341 15.16 26.53 -20.89
C PRO A 341 13.81 26.10 -21.50
N LEU A 342 13.32 24.89 -21.17
CA LEU A 342 12.05 24.37 -21.63
C LEU A 342 10.83 24.93 -20.88
N ARG A 343 10.96 25.42 -19.63
CA ARG A 343 9.83 26.03 -18.89
C ARG A 343 9.66 27.53 -19.16
N ALA A 344 10.75 28.25 -19.43
CA ALA A 344 10.70 29.68 -19.76
C ALA A 344 9.90 29.99 -21.03
N TRP A 345 9.84 29.05 -21.99
CA TRP A 345 9.04 29.21 -23.22
C TRP A 345 7.53 29.02 -23.04
N ALA A 346 7.09 28.35 -21.98
CA ALA A 346 5.66 28.15 -21.71
C ALA A 346 5.02 29.34 -20.97
N ALA A 347 5.78 30.03 -20.11
CA ALA A 347 5.27 31.14 -19.31
C ALA A 347 5.06 32.45 -20.11
N ASN A 348 5.79 32.64 -21.22
CA ASN A 348 5.81 33.93 -21.92
C ASN A 348 4.84 34.03 -23.13
N ARG A 349 3.82 33.16 -23.21
CA ARG A 349 2.78 33.24 -24.27
C ARG A 349 1.48 33.95 -23.83
N GLY A 350 1.50 34.65 -22.69
CA GLY A 350 0.32 35.32 -22.13
C GLY A 350 0.29 36.85 -22.24
N ALA A 351 1.40 37.50 -22.59
CA ALA A 351 1.47 38.95 -22.71
C ALA A 351 2.23 39.31 -24.00
N ASP A 352 1.72 40.29 -24.74
CA ASP A 352 2.30 40.87 -25.97
C ASP A 352 2.04 40.12 -27.28
N ALA A 353 0.76 40.01 -27.65
CA ALA A 353 0.34 39.91 -29.04
C ALA A 353 0.04 41.31 -29.62
N SER A 354 1.07 42.09 -29.91
CA SER A 354 0.99 43.14 -30.94
C SER A 354 2.33 43.37 -31.61
N THR A 355 2.31 43.30 -32.95
CA THR A 355 3.32 43.70 -33.95
C THR A 355 4.56 42.82 -34.17
N ALA A 356 4.49 42.02 -35.25
CA ALA A 356 5.50 41.72 -36.31
C ALA A 356 6.94 41.32 -35.88
N GLU A 357 7.56 40.23 -36.33
CA GLU A 357 7.95 39.86 -37.71
C GLU A 357 8.43 38.38 -37.77
N LYS A 358 8.32 37.77 -38.96
CA LYS A 358 8.69 36.37 -39.26
C LYS A 358 10.19 36.10 -39.14
N LYS A 359 10.58 35.06 -38.39
CA LYS A 359 11.72 34.18 -38.74
C LYS A 359 11.41 32.72 -38.40
N ALA A 360 11.57 31.87 -39.41
CA ALA A 360 11.22 30.46 -39.38
C ALA A 360 12.18 29.63 -38.50
N ALA A 361 11.63 28.71 -37.72
CA ALA A 361 12.36 27.68 -37.00
C ALA A 361 12.53 26.43 -37.90
N PRO A 362 13.67 25.72 -37.85
CA PRO A 362 13.86 24.50 -38.63
C PRO A 362 13.20 23.30 -37.92
N LEU A 363 12.21 22.70 -38.58
CA LEU A 363 11.63 21.42 -38.20
C LEU A 363 12.49 20.29 -38.78
N LEU A 364 13.02 19.42 -37.92
CA LEU A 364 13.72 18.19 -38.32
C LEU A 364 12.87 16.99 -37.87
N LEU A 365 11.90 16.62 -38.71
CA LEU A 365 11.14 15.37 -38.64
C LEU A 365 11.78 14.37 -39.60
N GLY A 366 11.97 13.13 -39.13
CA GLY A 366 12.64 12.04 -39.85
C GLY A 366 11.95 11.60 -41.15
N PRO A 367 12.65 10.84 -42.01
CA PRO A 367 12.24 10.61 -43.39
C PRO A 367 11.10 9.57 -43.51
N PRO A 368 10.12 9.78 -44.42
CA PRO A 368 9.10 8.79 -44.72
C PRO A 368 9.55 7.81 -45.81
N SER A 369 9.16 6.56 -45.61
CA SER A 369 9.30 5.42 -46.53
C SER A 369 8.54 5.65 -47.83
N GLN A 370 9.21 5.43 -48.98
CA GLN A 370 8.63 5.56 -50.31
C GLN A 370 7.63 4.44 -50.60
N SER A 371 6.37 4.78 -50.86
CA SER A 371 5.41 3.95 -51.57
C SER A 371 5.17 4.53 -52.97
N GLY A 372 5.84 3.95 -53.98
CA GLY A 372 5.58 4.25 -55.38
C GLY A 372 4.51 3.32 -55.94
N SER A 373 3.38 3.88 -56.35
CA SER A 373 2.36 3.20 -57.15
C SER A 373 2.64 3.43 -58.64
N ASN A 374 2.60 2.38 -59.45
CA ASN A 374 2.00 2.44 -60.79
C ASN A 374 1.54 1.04 -61.24
N THR A 375 0.22 0.94 -61.47
CA THR A 375 -0.54 0.24 -62.53
C THR A 375 0.27 -0.50 -63.62
N SER A 376 -0.12 -1.65 -64.21
CA SER A 376 -1.43 -2.29 -64.46
C SER A 376 -1.26 -3.69 -65.10
N THR A 377 -2.39 -4.44 -65.15
CA THR A 377 -2.84 -5.48 -66.12
C THR A 377 -2.33 -6.93 -66.07
N ASP A 378 -3.30 -7.82 -65.76
CA ASP A 378 -3.75 -9.05 -66.44
C ASP A 378 -2.80 -10.23 -66.70
N ALA A 379 -3.16 -11.41 -66.16
CA ALA A 379 -3.74 -12.56 -66.89
C ALA A 379 -3.40 -13.92 -66.24
N ASN A 380 -4.43 -14.79 -66.15
CA ASN A 380 -4.46 -16.28 -66.17
C ASN A 380 -3.29 -17.07 -65.53
N GLY A 381 -3.50 -18.14 -64.77
CA GLY A 381 -4.64 -19.05 -64.64
C GLY A 381 -4.12 -20.42 -64.14
N GLN A 382 -5.08 -21.28 -63.79
CA GLN A 382 -5.00 -22.65 -63.26
C GLN A 382 -4.80 -22.80 -61.75
#